data_AF-A0A212EVQ8-F1
#
_entry.id   AF-A0A212EVQ8-F1
#
_cell.length_a   1.000
_cell.length_b   1.000
_cell.length_c   1.000
_cell.angle_alpha   90.00
_cell.angle_beta   90.00
_cell.angle_gamma   90.00
#
_symmetry.space_group_name_H-M   'P 1'
#
loop_
_entity.id
_entity.type
_entity.pdbx_description
1 polymer ?
#
loop_
_entity_poly.entity_id
_entity_poly.type
_entity_poly.pdbx_seq_one_letter_code
_entity_poly.pdbx_strand_id
1 'polypeptide(L)'
;MQRFKEHGHMRRERLYLKKDSICMCGKSLGLASGDAEQCISNDIEKWKTHGVQIWTVDRHKNYQYTNRFGRIMAELVGADIDGVTMLGSSTVNIHQTNATSNKPTEKSLKILVGDTNFPTDGYAVDRQKDAVEIVNVRGRYDLEDLISFAGWWGNRIETQFLLRQQTPHSLSMAGLEGSLEMILEACMSHVRKKSLEIAGIWLHDRLSGRRQQERQPRLVEHEQAYRISSTLRARGLTPDFRQPNVLRCTPAPL
;
A
#
# COMPACT_ATOMS: atom_id res chain seq x y z
N MET A 1 4.79 9.23 22.91
CA MET A 1 5.43 7.91 22.65
C MET A 1 5.16 6.84 23.71
N GLN A 2 4.20 7.02 24.64
CA GLN A 2 3.89 6.02 25.69
C GLN A 2 2.47 5.45 25.58
N ARG A 3 1.74 5.78 24.50
CA ARG A 3 0.30 5.51 24.37
C ARG A 3 -0.06 4.24 23.58
N PHE A 4 0.92 3.54 23.01
CA PHE A 4 0.70 2.42 22.08
C PHE A 4 1.37 1.10 22.51
N LYS A 5 1.83 1.00 23.76
CA LYS A 5 2.64 -0.15 24.22
C LYS A 5 1.86 -1.32 24.84
N GLU A 6 0.55 -1.21 25.10
CA GLU A 6 -0.11 -2.17 25.99
C GLU A 6 -1.41 -2.80 25.48
N HIS A 7 -1.98 -2.39 24.35
CA HIS A 7 -3.24 -2.94 23.80
C HIS A 7 -3.04 -2.99 22.29
N GLY A 8 -3.52 -3.92 21.45
CA GLY A 8 -4.34 -5.13 21.57
C GLY A 8 -4.36 -5.74 20.14
N HIS A 9 -5.09 -6.83 19.91
CA HIS A 9 -5.28 -7.31 18.53
C HIS A 9 -6.03 -6.27 17.67
N MET A 10 -5.95 -6.39 16.34
CA MET A 10 -6.84 -5.64 15.45
C MET A 10 -8.30 -5.86 15.89
N ARG A 11 -9.04 -4.77 16.04
CA ARG A 11 -10.39 -4.80 16.59
C ARG A 11 -11.40 -4.94 15.47
N ARG A 12 -11.80 -6.19 15.20
CA ARG A 12 -12.75 -6.55 14.15
C ARG A 12 -14.05 -5.74 14.22
N GLU A 13 -14.47 -5.32 15.42
CA GLU A 13 -15.66 -4.51 15.67
C GLU A 13 -15.59 -3.09 15.09
N ARG A 14 -14.40 -2.56 14.79
CA ARG A 14 -14.21 -1.24 14.17
C ARG A 14 -14.35 -1.27 12.65
N LEU A 15 -14.50 -2.47 12.06
CA LEU A 15 -14.59 -2.66 10.62
C LEU A 15 -16.01 -2.97 10.18
N TYR A 16 -16.38 -2.38 9.05
CA TYR A 16 -17.63 -2.71 8.37
C TYR A 16 -17.53 -4.07 7.71
N LEU A 17 -18.31 -5.02 8.22
CA LEU A 17 -18.34 -6.39 7.76
C LEU A 17 -19.69 -6.71 7.15
N LYS A 18 -19.67 -7.32 5.97
CA LYS A 18 -20.87 -7.87 5.36
C LYS A 18 -21.25 -9.17 6.07
N LYS A 19 -22.52 -9.28 6.48
CA LYS A 19 -23.08 -10.50 7.07
C LYS A 19 -22.88 -11.70 6.13
N ASP A 20 -22.58 -12.86 6.69
CA ASP A 20 -22.40 -14.13 5.97
C ASP A 20 -21.34 -14.08 4.86
N SER A 21 -20.33 -13.20 5.01
CA SER A 21 -19.26 -13.02 4.04
C SER A 21 -17.89 -12.92 4.70
N ILE A 22 -16.89 -13.53 4.07
CA ILE A 22 -15.48 -13.48 4.48
C ILE A 22 -14.69 -12.82 3.35
N CYS A 23 -14.12 -11.65 3.64
CA CYS A 23 -13.23 -10.94 2.73
C CYS A 23 -11.86 -11.64 2.69
N MET A 24 -11.50 -12.19 1.52
CA MET A 24 -10.19 -12.78 1.25
C MET A 24 -9.40 -11.96 0.22
N CYS A 25 -9.77 -10.69 0.04
CA CYS A 25 -9.17 -9.79 -0.95
C CYS A 25 -8.63 -8.50 -0.33
N GLY A 26 -8.24 -8.51 0.95
CA GLY A 26 -7.77 -7.32 1.68
C GLY A 26 -6.53 -6.65 1.09
N LYS A 27 -5.70 -7.38 0.33
CA LYS A 27 -4.57 -6.81 -0.44
C LYS A 27 -5.03 -5.96 -1.63
N SER A 28 -6.24 -6.19 -2.15
CA SER A 28 -6.80 -5.42 -3.26
C SER A 28 -7.49 -4.17 -2.75
N LEU A 29 -8.41 -4.34 -1.79
CA LEU A 29 -9.09 -3.25 -1.12
C LEU A 29 -9.37 -3.70 0.32
N GLY A 30 -8.91 -2.89 1.28
CA GLY A 30 -9.16 -3.12 2.70
C GLY A 30 -10.64 -2.99 3.03
N LEU A 31 -11.06 -3.58 4.15
CA LEU A 31 -12.38 -3.32 4.70
C LEU A 31 -12.47 -1.86 5.17
N ALA A 32 -13.63 -1.24 5.00
CA ALA A 32 -13.86 0.09 5.53
C ALA A 32 -13.83 0.06 7.08
N SER A 33 -13.16 1.03 7.68
CA SER A 33 -13.13 1.26 9.13
C SER A 33 -14.10 2.38 9.49
N GLY A 34 -14.82 2.22 10.62
CA GLY A 34 -15.59 3.29 11.23
C GLY A 34 -14.72 4.49 11.63
N ASP A 35 -13.45 4.25 11.99
CA ASP A 35 -12.51 5.34 12.30
C ASP A 35 -12.16 6.16 11.06
N ALA A 36 -11.97 5.49 9.92
CA ALA A 36 -11.69 6.16 8.65
C ALA A 36 -12.87 7.03 8.22
N GLU A 37 -14.10 6.50 8.34
CA GLU A 37 -15.32 7.25 8.07
C GLU A 37 -15.47 8.45 9.00
N GLN A 38 -15.21 8.27 10.29
CA GLN A 38 -15.30 9.35 11.27
C GLN A 38 -14.29 10.46 10.98
N CYS A 39 -13.04 10.13 10.65
CA CYS A 39 -12.03 11.13 10.30
C CYS A 39 -12.40 11.91 9.02
N ILE A 40 -12.89 11.22 7.99
CA ILE A 40 -13.37 11.89 6.77
C ILE A 40 -14.53 12.84 7.09
N SER A 41 -15.52 12.37 7.85
CA SER A 41 -16.69 13.16 8.24
C SER A 41 -16.28 14.39 9.03
N ASN A 42 -15.37 14.24 10.00
CA ASN A 42 -14.84 15.34 10.79
C ASN A 42 -14.14 16.40 9.92
N ASP A 43 -13.31 15.98 8.95
CA ASP A 43 -12.62 16.91 8.07
C ASP A 43 -13.56 17.60 7.08
N ILE A 44 -14.63 16.93 6.63
CA ILE A 44 -15.70 17.54 5.84
C ILE A 44 -16.41 18.63 6.66
N GLU A 45 -16.79 18.34 7.91
CA GLU A 45 -17.46 19.35 8.76
C GLU A 45 -16.54 20.54 9.04
N LYS A 46 -15.25 20.30 9.31
CA LYS A 46 -14.28 21.39 9.44
C LYS A 46 -14.15 22.22 8.18
N TRP A 47 -14.18 21.58 7.01
CA TRP A 47 -14.11 22.30 5.74
C TRP A 47 -15.34 23.18 5.53
N LYS A 48 -16.54 22.68 5.84
CA LYS A 48 -17.78 23.47 5.80
C LYS A 48 -17.71 24.68 6.75
N THR A 49 -17.18 24.51 7.95
CA THR A 49 -17.12 25.57 8.97
C THR A 49 -16.01 26.60 8.71
N HIS A 50 -14.82 26.16 8.31
CA HIS A 50 -13.62 27.00 8.25
C HIS A 50 -13.18 27.39 6.83
N GLY A 51 -13.72 26.74 5.80
CA GLY A 51 -13.29 26.97 4.41
C GLY A 51 -11.78 26.79 4.26
N VAL A 52 -11.10 27.76 3.65
CA VAL A 52 -9.63 27.75 3.47
C VAL A 52 -8.86 27.76 4.79
N GLN A 53 -9.45 28.23 5.89
CA GLN A 53 -8.77 28.25 7.19
C GLN A 53 -8.57 26.85 7.79
N ILE A 54 -9.13 25.80 7.18
CA ILE A 54 -8.86 24.41 7.55
C ILE A 54 -7.35 24.07 7.59
N TRP A 55 -6.52 24.78 6.81
CA TRP A 55 -5.06 24.61 6.80
C TRP A 55 -4.38 25.10 8.09
N THR A 56 -5.05 25.93 8.88
CA THR A 56 -4.49 26.58 10.07
C THR A 56 -5.13 26.15 11.38
N VAL A 57 -6.34 25.57 11.35
CA VAL A 57 -6.96 25.00 12.55
C VAL A 57 -6.24 23.74 13.03
N ASP A 58 -6.54 23.30 14.25
CA ASP A 58 -5.97 22.09 14.86
C ASP A 58 -4.44 21.99 14.77
N ARG A 59 -3.75 23.13 14.97
CA ARG A 59 -2.28 23.24 14.87
C ARG A 59 -1.76 22.79 13.49
N HIS A 60 -2.44 23.20 12.43
CA HIS A 60 -2.08 22.87 11.04
C HIS A 60 -2.17 21.38 10.71
N LYS A 61 -2.99 20.61 11.41
CA LYS A 61 -3.14 19.16 11.23
C LYS A 61 -3.29 18.76 9.76
N ASN A 62 -4.26 19.36 9.06
CA ASN A 62 -4.56 19.06 7.67
C ASN A 62 -3.42 19.43 6.73
N TYR A 63 -2.71 20.52 7.01
CA TYR A 63 -1.52 20.92 6.26
C TYR A 63 -0.36 19.94 6.49
N GLN A 64 -0.28 19.28 7.65
CA GLN A 64 0.83 18.39 8.01
C GLN A 64 0.61 16.91 7.65
N TYR A 65 -0.51 16.53 7.02
CA TYR A 65 -0.83 15.12 6.77
C TYR A 65 0.29 14.37 6.04
N THR A 66 0.83 14.93 4.96
CA THR A 66 1.90 14.31 4.16
C THR A 66 3.13 13.98 5.01
N ASN A 67 3.62 14.94 5.81
CA ASN A 67 4.79 14.70 6.65
C ASN A 67 4.47 13.77 7.83
N ARG A 68 3.32 13.96 8.49
CA ARG A 68 2.93 13.12 9.63
C ARG A 68 2.80 11.66 9.23
N PHE A 69 2.10 11.38 8.13
CA PHE A 69 1.95 10.02 7.63
C PHE A 69 3.22 9.49 6.99
N GLY A 70 4.02 10.34 6.36
CA GLY A 70 5.37 9.99 5.91
C GLY A 70 6.21 9.41 7.04
N ARG A 71 6.25 10.07 8.19
CA ARG A 71 6.98 9.61 9.39
C ARG A 71 6.46 8.29 9.95
N ILE A 72 5.13 8.14 10.02
CA ILE A 72 4.50 6.87 10.44
C ILE A 72 4.90 5.75 9.48
N MET A 73 4.84 6.00 8.17
CA MET A 73 5.20 5.02 7.16
C MET A 73 6.69 4.70 7.18
N ALA A 74 7.56 5.68 7.43
CA ALA A 74 9.01 5.47 7.58
C ALA A 74 9.32 4.42 8.65
N GLU A 75 8.68 4.52 9.82
CA GLU A 75 8.80 3.52 10.89
C GLU A 75 8.32 2.14 10.44
N LEU A 76 7.18 2.08 9.73
CA LEU A 76 6.59 0.82 9.25
C LEU A 76 7.46 0.10 8.20
N VAL A 77 8.19 0.85 7.37
CA VAL A 77 9.03 0.29 6.29
C VAL A 77 10.52 0.23 6.65
N GLY A 78 10.91 0.71 7.84
CA GLY A 78 12.30 0.76 8.27
C GLY A 78 13.16 1.79 7.52
N ALA A 79 12.57 2.91 7.11
CA ALA A 79 13.25 4.03 6.48
C ALA A 79 13.53 5.17 7.48
N ASP A 80 14.42 6.09 7.09
CA ASP A 80 14.65 7.31 7.86
C ASP A 80 13.38 8.15 7.98
N ILE A 81 13.22 8.85 9.10
CA ILE A 81 11.99 9.58 9.46
C ILE A 81 11.59 10.64 8.43
N ASP A 82 12.56 11.25 7.75
CA ASP A 82 12.33 12.22 6.66
C ASP A 82 12.59 11.60 5.28
N GLY A 83 12.72 10.27 5.18
CA GLY A 83 12.94 9.51 3.94
C GLY A 83 11.66 9.01 3.27
N VAL A 84 10.48 9.24 3.86
CA VAL A 84 9.20 8.81 3.32
C VAL A 84 8.19 9.95 3.32
N THR A 85 7.40 10.02 2.25
CA THR A 85 6.28 10.95 2.12
C THR A 85 5.07 10.27 1.53
N MET A 86 3.89 10.75 1.88
CA MET A 86 2.62 10.24 1.39
C MET A 86 1.97 11.27 0.47
N LEU A 87 1.99 10.99 -0.84
CA LEU A 87 1.29 11.80 -1.83
C LEU A 87 0.84 10.97 -3.03
N GLY A 88 -0.20 11.46 -3.71
CA GLY A 88 -0.63 10.96 -5.02
C GLY A 88 -1.00 9.48 -5.03
N SER A 89 -0.66 8.83 -6.14
CA SER A 89 -0.84 7.39 -6.36
C SER A 89 0.50 6.74 -6.69
N SER A 90 0.59 5.42 -6.53
CA SER A 90 1.82 4.69 -6.83
C SER A 90 2.34 4.95 -8.25
N THR A 91 1.48 4.95 -9.27
CA THR A 91 1.89 5.19 -10.67
C THR A 91 2.44 6.60 -10.90
N VAL A 92 1.81 7.62 -10.30
CA VAL A 92 2.31 9.01 -10.39
C VAL A 92 3.67 9.13 -9.72
N ASN A 93 3.83 8.51 -8.54
CA ASN A 93 5.09 8.54 -7.82
C ASN A 93 6.20 7.82 -8.61
N ILE A 94 5.92 6.69 -9.25
CA ILE A 94 6.88 6.00 -10.14
C ILE A 94 7.30 6.89 -11.31
N HIS A 95 6.33 7.49 -12.02
CA HIS A 95 6.63 8.40 -13.14
C HIS A 95 7.56 9.52 -12.73
N GLN A 96 7.34 10.11 -11.57
CA GLN A 96 8.14 11.20 -11.05
C GLN A 96 9.52 10.75 -10.59
N THR A 97 9.61 9.63 -9.87
CA THR A 97 10.90 9.03 -9.49
C THR A 97 11.77 8.85 -10.72
N ASN A 98 11.22 8.28 -11.78
CA ASN A 98 11.96 8.03 -13.02
C ASN A 98 12.32 9.32 -13.77
N ALA A 99 11.36 10.24 -13.96
CA ALA A 99 11.55 11.47 -14.73
C ALA A 99 12.70 12.32 -14.20
N THR A 100 13.00 12.18 -12.91
CA THR A 100 13.91 13.07 -12.23
C THR A 100 15.19 12.43 -11.71
N SER A 101 15.21 11.10 -11.60
CA SER A 101 16.47 10.33 -11.52
C SER A 101 17.18 10.29 -12.87
N ASN A 102 16.44 10.48 -13.97
CA ASN A 102 17.00 10.51 -15.30
C ASN A 102 17.57 11.88 -15.67
N LYS A 103 18.71 12.22 -15.07
CA LYS A 103 19.53 13.33 -15.55
C LYS A 103 20.31 12.83 -16.77
N PRO A 104 20.29 13.54 -17.91
CA PRO A 104 21.15 13.19 -19.04
C PRO A 104 22.60 13.32 -18.59
N THR A 105 23.24 12.18 -18.35
CA THR A 105 24.68 12.05 -18.13
C THR A 105 25.24 11.14 -19.23
N GLU A 106 26.56 11.11 -19.43
CA GLU A 106 27.18 10.22 -20.44
C GLU A 106 26.90 8.72 -20.20
N LYS A 107 26.43 8.34 -19.00
CA LYS A 107 26.05 6.97 -18.67
C LYS A 107 24.54 6.82 -18.68
N SER A 108 24.02 5.98 -19.57
CA SER A 108 22.61 5.59 -19.61
C SER A 108 22.22 4.85 -18.34
N LEU A 109 21.23 5.36 -17.61
CA LEU A 109 20.61 4.66 -16.48
C LEU A 109 19.83 3.45 -17.01
N LYS A 110 20.07 2.26 -16.43
CA LYS A 110 19.29 1.05 -16.73
C LYS A 110 18.22 0.82 -15.66
N ILE A 111 16.97 0.65 -16.06
CA ILE A 111 15.87 0.32 -15.14
C ILE A 111 15.50 -1.15 -15.31
N LEU A 112 15.58 -1.91 -14.22
CA LEU A 112 15.18 -3.30 -14.16
C LEU A 112 13.68 -3.39 -13.83
N VAL A 113 12.90 -4.02 -14.72
CA VAL A 113 11.47 -4.28 -14.48
C VAL A 113 11.24 -5.78 -14.43
N GLY A 114 10.73 -6.24 -13.29
CA GLY A 114 10.40 -7.65 -13.08
C GLY A 114 9.11 -8.05 -13.79
N ASP A 115 9.04 -9.32 -14.22
CA ASP A 115 7.84 -9.93 -14.80
C ASP A 115 6.66 -10.09 -13.82
N THR A 116 6.91 -9.95 -12.52
CA THR A 116 5.89 -9.95 -11.47
C THR A 116 5.39 -8.56 -11.06
N ASN A 117 5.92 -7.48 -11.65
CA ASN A 117 5.47 -6.12 -11.35
C ASN A 117 4.03 -5.90 -11.82
N PHE A 118 3.34 -4.92 -11.22
CA PHE A 118 1.98 -4.61 -11.66
C PHE A 118 2.04 -3.96 -13.06
N PRO A 119 1.07 -4.23 -13.97
CA PRO A 119 1.13 -3.70 -15.34
C PRO A 119 1.33 -2.19 -15.43
N THR A 120 0.74 -1.43 -14.51
CA THR A 120 0.89 0.03 -14.45
C THR A 120 2.32 0.49 -14.18
N ASP A 121 3.10 -0.30 -13.44
CA ASP A 121 4.49 0.01 -13.14
C ASP A 121 5.32 -0.15 -14.41
N GLY A 122 5.07 -1.25 -15.15
CA GLY A 122 5.66 -1.47 -16.47
C GLY A 122 5.32 -0.34 -17.44
N TYR A 123 4.06 0.07 -17.53
CA TYR A 123 3.64 1.19 -18.38
C TYR A 123 4.26 2.53 -17.98
N ALA A 124 4.45 2.76 -16.67
CA ALA A 124 5.06 3.99 -16.18
C ALA A 124 6.52 4.13 -16.64
N VAL A 125 7.27 3.02 -16.62
CA VAL A 125 8.64 2.96 -17.11
C VAL A 125 8.69 2.96 -18.64
N ASP A 126 7.79 2.23 -19.30
CA ASP A 126 7.67 2.12 -20.77
C ASP A 126 7.55 3.48 -21.46
N ARG A 127 6.79 4.40 -20.85
CA ARG A 127 6.59 5.77 -21.38
C ARG A 127 7.83 6.66 -21.31
N GLN A 128 8.92 6.20 -20.71
CA GLN A 128 10.18 6.93 -20.57
C GLN A 128 11.34 6.25 -21.32
N LYS A 129 11.04 5.23 -22.15
CA LYS A 129 12.02 4.46 -22.94
C LYS A 129 12.97 5.30 -23.79
N ASP A 130 12.53 6.45 -24.28
CA ASP A 130 13.38 7.32 -25.10
C ASP A 130 14.56 7.93 -24.32
N ALA A 131 14.54 7.79 -23.00
CA ALA A 131 15.53 8.38 -22.11
C ALA A 131 16.21 7.36 -21.17
N VAL A 132 15.80 6.09 -21.15
CA VAL A 132 16.41 5.02 -20.33
C VAL A 132 16.40 3.66 -21.02
N GLU A 133 17.42 2.84 -20.76
CA GLU A 133 17.44 1.45 -21.21
C GLU A 133 16.62 0.59 -20.23
N ILE A 134 15.55 -0.05 -20.72
CA ILE A 134 14.73 -0.98 -19.92
C ILE A 134 15.26 -2.40 -20.11
N VAL A 135 15.61 -3.04 -18.99
CA VAL A 135 16.01 -4.44 -18.96
C VAL A 135 14.92 -5.24 -18.27
N ASN A 136 14.29 -6.15 -19.00
CA ASN A 136 13.29 -7.08 -18.46
C ASN A 136 13.99 -8.27 -17.84
N VAL A 137 13.64 -8.61 -16.61
CA VAL A 137 14.40 -9.57 -15.81
C VAL A 137 13.46 -10.54 -15.07
N ARG A 138 13.82 -11.82 -14.99
CA ARG A 138 13.07 -12.88 -14.27
C ARG A 138 13.90 -13.46 -13.11
N GLY A 139 13.47 -13.33 -11.85
CA GLY A 139 14.21 -13.93 -10.72
C GLY A 139 14.17 -13.18 -9.38
N ARG A 140 14.90 -13.70 -8.36
CA ARG A 140 15.27 -12.97 -7.13
C ARG A 140 16.54 -12.16 -7.43
N TYR A 141 16.64 -10.96 -6.85
CA TYR A 141 17.83 -10.11 -6.91
C TYR A 141 18.28 -9.80 -5.48
N ASP A 142 19.59 -9.78 -5.26
CA ASP A 142 20.15 -9.18 -4.05
C ASP A 142 19.89 -7.67 -4.13
N LEU A 143 19.19 -7.16 -3.12
CA LEU A 143 18.76 -5.76 -3.02
C LEU A 143 19.92 -4.79 -2.76
N GLU A 144 21.14 -5.29 -2.61
CA GLU A 144 22.33 -4.50 -2.28
C GLU A 144 22.74 -3.54 -3.41
N ASP A 145 22.32 -3.81 -4.66
CA ASP A 145 22.56 -2.92 -5.82
C ASP A 145 21.30 -2.13 -6.26
N LEU A 146 20.17 -2.26 -5.56
CA LEU A 146 18.93 -1.57 -5.90
C LEU A 146 18.84 -0.23 -5.17
N ILE A 147 18.81 0.86 -5.95
CA ILE A 147 18.57 2.21 -5.43
C ILE A 147 17.14 2.24 -4.82
N SER A 148 17.07 2.33 -3.50
CA SER A 148 15.84 2.68 -2.78
C SER A 148 15.51 4.14 -3.06
N PHE A 149 14.40 4.41 -3.75
CA PHE A 149 13.96 5.76 -4.04
C PHE A 149 13.05 6.28 -2.92
N ALA A 150 13.61 7.14 -2.07
CA ALA A 150 12.84 8.02 -1.21
C ALA A 150 11.96 8.95 -2.10
N GLY A 151 10.69 9.16 -1.71
CA GLY A 151 9.73 9.94 -2.49
C GLY A 151 10.16 11.39 -2.74
N TRP A 152 9.37 12.19 -3.45
CA TRP A 152 9.79 13.53 -3.87
C TRP A 152 8.63 14.46 -4.20
N TRP A 153 8.63 15.70 -3.67
CA TRP A 153 7.86 16.85 -4.21
C TRP A 153 8.49 18.21 -3.85
N GLY A 154 8.86 19.03 -4.85
CA GLY A 154 9.35 20.41 -4.67
C GLY A 154 9.33 21.19 -6.00
N ASN A 155 9.09 22.50 -5.95
CA ASN A 155 9.00 23.40 -7.13
C ASN A 155 10.35 24.02 -7.54
N ARG A 156 11.44 23.60 -6.90
CA ARG A 156 12.82 24.05 -7.18
C ARG A 156 13.68 22.84 -7.45
N ILE A 157 14.41 22.87 -8.57
CA ILE A 157 15.27 21.78 -9.04
C ILE A 157 16.37 21.46 -8.01
N GLU A 158 16.85 22.45 -7.25
CA GLU A 158 17.94 22.24 -6.29
C GLU A 158 17.46 21.50 -5.04
N THR A 159 16.19 21.70 -4.65
CA THR A 159 15.61 21.13 -3.42
C THR A 159 14.64 20.01 -3.68
N GLN A 160 14.66 19.49 -4.91
CA GLN A 160 13.62 18.64 -5.45
C GLN A 160 13.52 17.29 -4.68
N PHE A 161 14.66 16.80 -4.16
CA PHE A 161 14.74 15.59 -3.33
C PHE A 161 14.47 15.80 -1.82
N LEU A 162 14.17 17.03 -1.36
CA LEU A 162 14.07 17.32 0.07
C LEU A 162 12.72 16.96 0.72
N LEU A 163 11.88 16.18 0.03
CA LEU A 163 10.65 15.60 0.59
C LEU A 163 9.73 16.59 1.33
N ARG A 164 9.70 17.84 0.85
CA ARG A 164 9.04 18.93 1.56
C ARG A 164 7.52 18.77 1.56
N GLN A 165 6.90 19.33 2.60
CA GLN A 165 5.46 19.40 2.76
C GLN A 165 4.81 20.00 1.49
N GLN A 166 3.78 19.31 1.00
CA GLN A 166 2.94 19.77 -0.11
C GLN A 166 1.49 19.90 0.33
N THR A 167 0.64 20.49 -0.52
CA THR A 167 -0.80 20.48 -0.31
C THR A 167 -1.30 19.02 -0.40
N PRO A 168 -1.77 18.42 0.71
CA PRO A 168 -2.24 17.05 0.70
C PRO A 168 -3.63 16.95 0.08
N HIS A 169 -3.96 15.77 -0.45
CA HIS A 169 -5.34 15.38 -0.74
C HIS A 169 -6.10 15.17 0.58
N SER A 170 -6.52 16.26 1.22
CA SER A 170 -6.91 16.30 2.64
C SER A 170 -7.96 15.26 3.02
N LEU A 171 -9.01 15.06 2.21
CA LEU A 171 -10.07 14.09 2.52
C LEU A 171 -9.60 12.64 2.39
N SER A 172 -8.80 12.32 1.37
CA SER A 172 -8.20 10.99 1.23
C SER A 172 -7.23 10.68 2.37
N MET A 173 -6.48 11.69 2.80
CA MET A 173 -5.56 11.60 3.94
C MET A 173 -6.31 11.44 5.27
N ALA A 174 -7.43 12.12 5.47
CA ALA A 174 -8.27 11.95 6.66
C ALA A 174 -8.72 10.48 6.85
N GLY A 175 -9.12 9.80 5.78
CA GLY A 175 -9.47 8.37 5.87
C GLY A 175 -8.29 7.46 6.22
N LEU A 176 -7.09 7.82 5.77
CA LEU A 176 -5.86 7.11 6.14
C LEU A 176 -5.53 7.31 7.62
N GLU A 177 -5.83 8.46 8.21
CA GLU A 177 -5.57 8.73 9.63
C GLU A 177 -6.20 7.67 10.53
N GLY A 178 -7.52 7.51 10.47
CA GLY A 178 -8.24 6.56 11.32
C GLY A 178 -7.80 5.11 11.06
N SER A 179 -7.48 4.78 9.81
CA SER A 179 -6.98 3.45 9.45
C SER A 179 -5.58 3.17 10.00
N LEU A 180 -4.68 4.15 9.90
CA LEU A 180 -3.29 4.03 10.38
C LEU A 180 -3.23 3.97 11.89
N GLU A 181 -4.01 4.79 12.60
CA GLU A 181 -4.07 4.78 14.05
C GLU A 181 -4.52 3.41 14.57
N MET A 182 -5.55 2.82 13.97
CA MET A 182 -5.99 1.45 14.29
C MET A 182 -4.88 0.40 14.07
N ILE A 183 -4.08 0.51 13.00
CA ILE A 183 -2.95 -0.41 12.73
C ILE A 183 -1.82 -0.20 13.74
N LEU A 184 -1.49 1.04 14.06
CA LEU A 184 -0.46 1.39 15.03
C LEU A 184 -0.82 0.90 16.44
N GLU A 185 -2.09 1.07 16.84
CA GLU A 185 -2.63 0.50 18.07
C GLU A 185 -2.51 -1.03 18.09
N ALA A 186 -2.77 -1.71 16.97
CA ALA A 186 -2.65 -3.17 16.91
C ALA A 186 -1.19 -3.66 17.00
N CYS A 187 -0.23 -2.80 16.66
CA CYS A 187 1.19 -3.10 16.48
C CYS A 187 1.48 -4.11 15.35
N MET A 188 2.42 -3.75 14.48
CA MET A 188 2.76 -4.55 13.30
C MET A 188 3.27 -5.96 13.61
N SER A 189 3.89 -6.17 14.77
CA SER A 189 4.35 -7.50 15.19
C SER A 189 3.18 -8.46 15.43
N HIS A 190 2.11 -7.99 16.08
CA HIS A 190 0.90 -8.79 16.29
C HIS A 190 0.14 -9.01 14.98
N VAL A 191 0.02 -7.97 14.14
CA VAL A 191 -0.57 -8.07 12.80
C VAL A 191 0.17 -9.12 11.97
N ARG A 192 1.51 -9.12 12.01
CA ARG A 192 2.35 -10.09 11.30
C ARG A 192 2.16 -11.50 11.86
N LYS A 193 2.20 -11.67 13.18
CA LYS A 193 1.99 -12.97 13.84
C LYS A 193 0.64 -13.57 13.42
N LYS A 194 -0.45 -12.81 13.53
CA LYS A 194 -1.80 -13.26 13.14
C LYS A 194 -1.90 -13.58 11.65
N SER A 195 -1.25 -12.77 10.82
CA SER A 195 -1.18 -13.00 9.37
C SER A 195 -0.50 -14.33 9.01
N LEU A 196 0.54 -14.73 9.76
CA LEU A 196 1.20 -16.02 9.58
C LEU A 196 0.34 -17.19 10.05
N GLU A 197 -0.33 -17.05 11.20
CA GLU A 197 -1.27 -18.07 11.70
C GLU A 197 -2.39 -18.36 10.70
N ILE A 198 -3.02 -17.31 10.16
CA ILE A 198 -4.09 -17.45 9.16
C ILE A 198 -3.56 -18.05 7.86
N ALA A 199 -2.35 -17.66 7.42
CA ALA A 199 -1.74 -18.23 6.22
C ALA A 199 -1.46 -19.73 6.40
N GLY A 200 -0.90 -20.13 7.56
CA GLY A 200 -0.59 -21.53 7.88
C GLY A 200 -1.82 -22.44 7.82
N ILE A 201 -2.94 -22.00 8.40
CA ILE A 201 -4.21 -22.77 8.39
C ILE A 201 -4.74 -22.94 6.96
N TRP A 202 -4.61 -21.91 6.10
CA TRP A 202 -5.12 -21.98 4.72
C TRP A 202 -4.26 -22.88 3.81
N LEU A 203 -2.95 -22.93 4.06
CA LEU A 203 -1.97 -23.67 3.27
C LEU A 203 -2.02 -25.18 3.51
N HIS A 204 -2.30 -25.59 4.75
CA HIS A 204 -2.19 -26.99 5.15
C HIS A 204 -3.42 -27.83 4.77
N ASP A 205 -4.64 -27.30 4.92
CA ASP A 205 -5.84 -28.16 4.99
C ASP A 205 -6.66 -28.30 3.70
N ARG A 206 -6.46 -27.46 2.67
CA ARG A 206 -7.44 -27.39 1.54
C ARG A 206 -6.88 -27.41 0.12
N LEU A 207 -5.56 -27.45 -0.05
CA LEU A 207 -4.92 -27.34 -1.37
C LEU A 207 -3.86 -28.43 -1.64
N SER A 208 -3.86 -29.50 -0.87
CA SER A 208 -3.00 -30.67 -1.09
C SER A 208 -3.11 -31.13 -2.56
N GLY A 209 -2.00 -31.03 -3.30
CA GLY A 209 -1.90 -31.41 -4.71
C GLY A 209 -1.77 -30.28 -5.75
N ARG A 210 -1.68 -29.00 -5.35
CA ARG A 210 -1.55 -27.87 -6.29
C ARG A 210 -0.14 -27.26 -6.28
N ARG A 211 0.35 -26.83 -7.46
CA ARG A 211 1.64 -26.15 -7.59
C ARG A 211 1.57 -24.79 -6.90
N GLN A 212 2.20 -24.69 -5.74
CA GLN A 212 2.31 -23.44 -5.00
C GLN A 212 3.49 -22.64 -5.55
N GLN A 213 3.32 -21.33 -5.66
CA GLN A 213 4.47 -20.44 -5.77
C GLN A 213 5.07 -20.30 -4.36
N GLU A 214 6.20 -20.96 -4.10
CA GLU A 214 6.97 -20.86 -2.84
C GLU A 214 7.20 -19.39 -2.39
N ARG A 215 7.12 -18.45 -3.35
CA ARG A 215 7.39 -17.03 -3.17
C ARG A 215 6.21 -16.24 -2.60
N GLN A 216 4.97 -16.73 -2.71
CA GLN A 216 3.77 -16.06 -2.17
C GLN A 216 2.74 -17.11 -1.70
N PRO A 217 2.70 -17.43 -0.39
CA PRO A 217 1.88 -18.52 0.17
C PRO A 217 0.36 -18.24 0.16
N ARG A 218 -0.10 -17.29 -0.66
CA ARG A 218 -1.49 -16.86 -0.80
C ARG A 218 -1.95 -16.84 -2.25
N LEU A 219 -1.12 -17.36 -3.15
CA LEU A 219 -1.36 -17.52 -4.58
C LEU A 219 -1.40 -18.99 -4.94
N VAL A 220 -2.39 -19.37 -5.75
CA VAL A 220 -2.55 -20.73 -6.27
C VAL A 220 -2.86 -20.64 -7.75
N GLU A 221 -2.05 -21.30 -8.58
CA GLU A 221 -2.35 -21.48 -10.00
C GLU A 221 -3.27 -22.70 -10.19
N HIS A 222 -4.33 -22.53 -10.98
CA HIS A 222 -5.26 -23.61 -11.29
C HIS A 222 -6.02 -23.32 -12.59
N GLU A 223 -6.12 -24.30 -13.50
CA GLU A 223 -6.82 -24.15 -14.78
C GLU A 223 -8.27 -23.65 -14.61
N GLN A 224 -8.96 -24.17 -13.60
CA GLN A 224 -10.32 -23.75 -13.23
C GLN A 224 -10.39 -22.59 -12.21
N ALA A 225 -9.32 -21.80 -12.02
CA ALA A 225 -9.26 -20.76 -10.99
C ALA A 225 -10.45 -19.77 -11.04
N TYR A 226 -10.90 -19.40 -12.23
CA TYR A 226 -12.09 -18.55 -12.39
C TYR A 226 -13.35 -19.22 -11.82
N ARG A 227 -13.63 -20.48 -12.19
CA ARG A 227 -14.80 -21.23 -11.70
C ARG A 227 -14.74 -21.38 -10.18
N ILE A 228 -13.57 -21.73 -9.64
CA ILE A 228 -13.36 -21.84 -8.19
C ILE A 228 -13.64 -20.51 -7.50
N SER A 229 -13.13 -19.39 -8.03
CA SER A 229 -13.38 -18.04 -7.50
C SER A 229 -14.87 -17.71 -7.45
N SER A 230 -15.59 -17.97 -8.56
CA SER A 230 -17.04 -17.73 -8.64
C SER A 230 -17.83 -18.60 -7.65
N THR A 231 -17.48 -19.87 -7.52
CA THR A 231 -18.10 -20.78 -6.57
C THR A 231 -17.83 -20.37 -5.11
N LEU A 232 -16.63 -19.89 -4.80
CA LEU A 232 -16.32 -19.36 -3.46
C LEU A 232 -17.15 -18.10 -3.16
N ARG A 233 -17.27 -17.18 -4.12
CA ARG A 233 -18.09 -15.96 -3.98
C ARG A 233 -19.56 -16.27 -3.74
N ALA A 234 -20.11 -17.25 -4.44
CA ALA A 234 -21.48 -17.73 -4.22
C ALA A 234 -21.70 -18.30 -2.80
N ARG A 235 -20.62 -18.71 -2.12
CA ARG A 235 -20.63 -19.19 -0.72
C ARG A 235 -20.16 -18.14 0.29
N GLY A 236 -20.12 -16.86 -0.11
CA GLY A 236 -19.73 -15.75 0.78
C GLY A 236 -18.22 -15.58 0.97
N LEU A 237 -17.37 -16.32 0.25
CA LEU A 237 -15.91 -16.18 0.33
C LEU A 237 -15.43 -15.34 -0.85
N THR A 238 -14.80 -14.20 -0.60
CA THR A 238 -14.40 -13.27 -1.69
C THR A 238 -12.88 -13.31 -1.94
N PRO A 239 -12.37 -14.24 -2.77
CA PRO A 239 -10.98 -14.24 -3.24
C PRO A 239 -10.79 -13.30 -4.43
N ASP A 240 -9.54 -13.11 -4.85
CA ASP A 240 -9.18 -12.35 -6.04
C ASP A 240 -8.74 -13.30 -7.17
N PHE A 241 -9.33 -13.18 -8.36
CA PHE A 241 -8.93 -13.95 -9.53
C PHE A 241 -8.06 -13.07 -10.42
N ARG A 242 -6.91 -13.61 -10.83
CA ARG A 242 -5.98 -12.96 -11.75
C ARG A 242 -5.80 -13.84 -12.97
N GLN A 243 -5.96 -13.22 -14.14
CA GLN A 243 -5.70 -13.91 -15.38
C GLN A 243 -4.22 -14.35 -15.47
N PRO A 244 -3.95 -15.46 -16.18
CA PRO A 244 -4.94 -16.32 -16.83
C PRO A 244 -5.60 -17.32 -15.86
N ASN A 245 -4.91 -17.74 -14.79
CA ASN A 245 -5.29 -18.94 -14.02
C ASN A 245 -4.91 -18.85 -12.53
N VAL A 246 -4.76 -17.65 -11.98
CA VAL A 246 -4.30 -17.45 -10.60
C VAL A 246 -5.48 -17.13 -9.68
N LEU A 247 -5.58 -17.86 -8.58
CA LEU A 247 -6.47 -17.58 -7.46
C LEU A 247 -5.66 -17.04 -6.29
N ARG A 248 -6.05 -15.88 -5.77
CA ARG A 248 -5.40 -15.21 -4.65
C ARG A 248 -6.33 -15.12 -3.45
N CYS A 249 -5.88 -15.65 -2.31
CA CYS A 249 -6.62 -15.63 -1.06
C CYS A 249 -5.80 -14.94 0.03
N THR A 250 -6.13 -13.68 0.29
CA THR A 250 -5.48 -12.81 1.27
C THR A 250 -6.50 -12.36 2.32
N PRO A 251 -6.83 -13.20 3.30
CA PRO A 251 -7.61 -12.76 4.45
C PRO A 251 -6.82 -11.68 5.20
N ALA A 252 -7.54 -10.62 5.60
CA ALA A 252 -6.98 -9.59 6.46
C ALA A 252 -6.74 -10.18 7.87
N PRO A 253 -5.59 -9.92 8.51
CA PRO A 253 -5.32 -10.32 9.88
C PRO A 253 -6.09 -9.42 10.85
N LEU A 254 -7.40 -9.62 10.86
CA LEU A 254 -8.33 -9.02 11.82
C LEU A 254 -8.20 -9.74 13.16
#